data_AF-A0A388PN02-F1
#
_entry.id   AF-A0A388PN02-F1
#
_cell.length_a   1.000
_cell.length_b   1.000
_cell.length_c   1.000
_cell.angle_alpha   90.00
_cell.angle_beta   90.00
_cell.angle_gamma   90.00
#
_symmetry.space_group_name_H-M   'P 1'
#
loop_
_entity.id
_entity.type
_entity.pdbx_description
1 polymer ?
#
loop_
_entity_poly.entity_id
_entity_poly.type
_entity_poly.pdbx_seq_one_letter_code
_entity_poly.pdbx_strand_id
1 'polypeptide(L)'
;MFGYPKVMPLNPARLLLLTACGALLAAEPNTPKAKPSEPTVFLTAEAAGPAFLLQGEFTTAGHGANIIALGGDQYRLVLFAGGLPGDGWDRSPRVEMEGKSDGAKVSFAPKSGEARATLADGTLTVTRPGADPLAFRRVVRHSPTEGAPPPAGAKVLFDGKDASAWKDGKIDERGFLRCGTTSKETFRDYTLHLEFLLPFKPYARGQGRANSGVYHQDRYEVQVLDSFGLKGENNECGGIYTISAPKLNLCYPPLQWQTYDVEFTAARFDAQGQRTAPARITVRHNGVLIQDDVALPRTTTSSGIKTITDTPGPFQLQEHGNPVYYRNIWVVAK
;
A
#
# COMPACT_ATOMS: atom_id res chain seq x y z
N MET A 1 49.27 -53.59 44.55
CA MET A 1 50.29 -54.66 44.47
C MET A 1 50.42 -55.03 43.00
N PHE A 2 51.57 -54.67 42.41
CA PHE A 2 52.20 -55.07 41.13
C PHE A 2 51.38 -55.49 39.89
N GLY A 3 51.63 -54.77 38.78
CA GLY A 3 51.34 -55.19 37.40
C GLY A 3 51.91 -54.22 36.35
N TYR A 4 53.16 -54.43 35.94
CA TYR A 4 53.85 -53.86 34.75
C TYR A 4 53.46 -54.70 33.49
N PRO A 5 53.68 -54.30 32.20
CA PRO A 5 54.92 -53.70 31.71
C PRO A 5 54.86 -52.67 30.55
N LYS A 6 56.05 -52.07 30.34
CA LYS A 6 56.47 -51.17 29.25
C LYS A 6 56.43 -51.83 27.87
N VAL A 7 56.16 -51.04 26.82
CA VAL A 7 56.64 -51.26 25.44
C VAL A 7 57.13 -49.93 24.83
N MET A 8 58.11 -50.08 23.93
CA MET A 8 59.16 -49.21 23.40
C MET A 8 58.77 -48.04 22.46
N PRO A 9 59.73 -47.16 22.08
CA PRO A 9 59.49 -45.82 21.51
C PRO A 9 59.51 -45.81 19.97
N LEU A 10 58.98 -44.72 19.36
CA LEU A 10 59.15 -44.40 17.95
C LEU A 10 59.48 -42.90 17.73
N ASN A 11 60.74 -42.69 17.34
CA ASN A 11 61.34 -41.76 16.37
C ASN A 11 60.94 -40.25 16.35
N PRO A 12 61.90 -39.30 16.48
CA PRO A 12 61.64 -37.88 16.27
C PRO A 12 61.78 -37.51 14.80
N ALA A 13 60.68 -37.13 14.14
CA ALA A 13 60.73 -36.42 12.86
C ALA A 13 60.80 -34.91 13.13
N ARG A 14 61.82 -34.29 12.54
CA ARG A 14 62.16 -32.86 12.60
C ARG A 14 60.98 -31.97 12.23
N LEU A 15 60.61 -31.07 13.13
CA LEU A 15 59.70 -29.95 12.87
C LEU A 15 60.50 -28.79 12.26
N LEU A 16 60.29 -28.51 10.96
CA LEU A 16 60.75 -27.28 10.32
C LEU A 16 59.90 -26.10 10.86
N LEU A 17 60.54 -25.15 11.54
CA LEU A 17 59.96 -23.83 11.79
C LEU A 17 59.94 -23.03 10.47
N LEU A 18 58.75 -22.78 9.93
CA LEU A 18 58.52 -21.66 9.01
C LEU A 18 58.10 -20.43 9.83
N THR A 19 58.96 -19.43 9.87
CA THR A 19 58.67 -18.08 10.35
C THR A 19 57.83 -17.35 9.31
N ALA A 20 56.52 -17.28 9.53
CA ALA A 20 55.64 -16.39 8.77
C ALA A 20 55.68 -14.98 9.37
N CYS A 21 56.20 -14.01 8.60
CA CYS A 21 56.06 -12.59 8.88
C CYS A 21 54.58 -12.19 8.75
N GLY A 22 53.92 -11.91 9.87
CA GLY A 22 52.58 -11.32 9.88
C GLY A 22 52.65 -9.81 9.63
N ALA A 23 52.19 -9.36 8.47
CA ALA A 23 51.85 -7.96 8.26
C ALA A 23 50.54 -7.66 9.02
N LEU A 24 50.58 -6.82 10.05
CA LEU A 24 49.37 -6.25 10.65
C LEU A 24 48.73 -5.29 9.64
N LEU A 25 47.64 -5.73 9.02
CA LEU A 25 46.68 -4.84 8.37
C LEU A 25 45.85 -4.17 9.47
N ALA A 26 46.03 -2.87 9.66
CA ALA A 26 45.15 -2.07 10.50
C ALA A 26 43.73 -2.09 9.91
N ALA A 27 42.77 -2.57 10.70
CA ALA A 27 41.36 -2.49 10.34
C ALA A 27 40.93 -1.01 10.34
N GLU A 28 40.36 -0.55 9.22
CA GLU A 28 39.77 0.78 9.15
C GLU A 28 38.66 0.93 10.20
N PRO A 29 38.55 2.10 10.87
CA PRO A 29 37.47 2.33 11.81
C PRO A 29 36.13 2.24 11.09
N ASN A 30 35.30 1.31 11.54
CA ASN A 30 33.94 1.10 11.09
C ASN A 30 33.14 2.39 11.35
N THR A 31 33.05 3.26 10.36
CA THR A 31 32.14 4.40 10.40
C THR A 31 30.73 3.84 10.42
N PRO A 32 29.87 4.22 11.38
CA PRO A 32 28.46 3.83 11.35
C PRO A 32 27.89 4.27 9.99
N LYS A 33 27.41 3.31 9.19
CA LYS A 33 26.62 3.63 8.00
C LYS A 33 25.55 4.63 8.42
N ALA A 34 25.56 5.81 7.81
CA ALA A 34 24.55 6.82 8.05
C ALA A 34 23.17 6.16 8.01
N LYS A 35 22.34 6.43 9.02
CA LYS A 35 20.93 6.04 9.02
C LYS A 35 20.38 6.45 7.64
N PRO A 36 19.69 5.56 6.88
CA PRO A 36 19.10 5.95 5.62
C PRO A 36 18.30 7.23 5.84
N SER A 37 18.57 8.28 5.06
CA SER A 37 17.75 9.49 5.08
C SER A 37 16.29 9.07 4.96
N GLU A 38 15.39 9.70 5.72
CA GLU A 38 13.96 9.39 5.60
C GLU A 38 13.57 9.32 4.12
N PRO A 39 12.87 8.26 3.68
CA PRO A 39 12.58 8.09 2.27
C PRO A 39 11.77 9.29 1.80
N THR A 40 12.28 9.98 0.77
CA THR A 40 11.73 11.24 0.28
C THR A 40 10.22 11.13 0.06
N VAL A 41 9.48 12.07 0.65
CA VAL A 41 8.02 12.15 0.57
C VAL A 41 7.66 13.36 -0.27
N PHE A 42 6.79 13.15 -1.26
CA PHE A 42 6.29 14.23 -2.10
C PHE A 42 4.77 14.32 -1.97
N LEU A 43 4.28 15.54 -1.79
CA LEU A 43 2.85 15.84 -1.63
C LEU A 43 2.22 16.45 -2.88
N THR A 44 3.04 16.78 -3.89
CA THR A 44 2.63 17.34 -5.18
C THR A 44 3.49 16.77 -6.31
N ALA A 45 2.94 16.80 -7.52
CA ALA A 45 3.63 16.29 -8.71
C ALA A 45 4.85 17.16 -9.06
N GLU A 46 4.73 18.47 -8.86
CA GLU A 46 5.77 19.46 -9.10
C GLU A 46 6.98 19.18 -8.21
N ALA A 47 6.76 18.92 -6.92
CA ALA A 47 7.82 18.58 -5.98
C ALA A 47 8.45 17.22 -6.27
N ALA A 48 7.66 16.27 -6.78
CA ALA A 48 8.11 14.92 -7.11
C ALA A 48 9.00 14.85 -8.35
N GLY A 49 8.91 15.84 -9.24
CA GLY A 49 9.74 15.95 -10.43
C GLY A 49 9.48 14.87 -11.50
N PRO A 50 10.40 14.74 -12.48
CA PRO A 50 10.17 13.93 -13.69
C PRO A 50 9.87 12.45 -13.42
N ALA A 51 10.41 11.87 -12.34
CA ALA A 51 10.18 10.46 -12.02
C ALA A 51 8.70 10.13 -11.76
N PHE A 52 7.96 11.08 -11.18
CA PHE A 52 6.52 10.94 -10.99
C PHE A 52 5.76 10.98 -12.32
N LEU A 53 6.20 11.80 -13.27
CA LEU A 53 5.57 11.92 -14.59
C LEU A 53 5.70 10.65 -15.44
N LEU A 54 6.68 9.80 -15.15
CA LEU A 54 6.86 8.51 -15.85
C LEU A 54 6.01 7.38 -15.25
N GLN A 55 5.55 7.55 -14.00
CA GLN A 55 4.60 6.65 -13.36
C GLN A 55 3.17 6.94 -13.82
N GLY A 56 2.32 5.91 -13.84
CA GLY A 56 0.89 6.06 -14.05
C GLY A 56 0.24 4.84 -14.72
N GLU A 57 -1.01 5.02 -15.10
CA GLU A 57 -1.79 4.04 -15.86
C GLU A 57 -1.71 4.36 -17.36
N PHE A 58 -1.65 3.31 -18.17
CA PHE A 58 -1.59 3.38 -19.62
C PHE A 58 -2.51 2.32 -20.23
N THR A 59 -3.14 2.65 -21.36
CA THR A 59 -4.09 1.76 -22.04
C THR A 59 -3.85 1.71 -23.54
N THR A 60 -4.23 0.59 -24.13
CA THR A 60 -4.45 0.43 -25.57
C THR A 60 -5.61 -0.54 -25.77
N ALA A 61 -6.02 -0.79 -27.01
CA ALA A 61 -7.14 -1.71 -27.28
C ALA A 61 -6.89 -3.09 -26.64
N GLY A 62 -7.79 -3.50 -25.76
CA GLY A 62 -7.77 -4.79 -25.06
C GLY A 62 -6.61 -4.99 -24.08
N HIS A 63 -5.90 -3.94 -23.65
CA HIS A 63 -4.80 -4.06 -22.70
C HIS A 63 -4.66 -2.85 -21.78
N GLY A 64 -4.30 -3.10 -20.52
CA GLY A 64 -3.92 -2.09 -19.54
C GLY A 64 -2.47 -2.26 -19.09
N ALA A 65 -1.88 -1.20 -18.57
CA ALA A 65 -0.52 -1.18 -18.04
C ALA A 65 -0.37 -0.19 -16.89
N ASN A 66 0.36 -0.58 -15.85
CA ASN A 66 0.79 0.32 -14.78
C ASN A 66 2.31 0.44 -14.81
N ILE A 67 2.82 1.67 -14.77
CA ILE A 67 4.24 1.97 -14.54
C ILE A 67 4.40 2.55 -13.14
N ILE A 68 5.19 1.88 -12.31
CA ILE A 68 5.39 2.21 -10.90
C ILE A 68 6.82 2.70 -10.71
N ALA A 69 6.99 3.90 -10.16
CA ALA A 69 8.30 4.42 -9.82
C ALA A 69 8.82 3.77 -8.52
N LEU A 70 10.06 3.28 -8.57
CA LEU A 70 10.72 2.54 -7.49
C LEU A 70 11.91 3.33 -6.88
N GLY A 71 12.14 4.56 -7.33
CA GLY A 71 13.25 5.42 -6.88
C GLY A 71 14.58 5.04 -7.54
N GLY A 72 15.53 5.97 -7.57
CA GLY A 72 16.86 5.74 -8.18
C GLY A 72 16.77 5.29 -9.64
N ASP A 73 15.89 5.95 -10.40
CA ASP A 73 15.60 5.66 -11.82
C ASP A 73 15.08 4.24 -12.09
N GLN A 74 14.69 3.49 -11.05
CA GLN A 74 14.07 2.17 -11.19
C GLN A 74 12.56 2.30 -11.35
N TYR A 75 11.99 1.45 -12.18
CA TYR A 75 10.56 1.36 -12.44
C TYR A 75 10.13 -0.10 -12.54
N ARG A 76 8.84 -0.36 -12.32
CA ARG A 76 8.20 -1.62 -12.66
C ARG A 76 7.06 -1.38 -13.62
N LEU A 77 6.96 -2.23 -14.63
CA LEU A 77 5.83 -2.31 -15.53
C LEU A 77 5.00 -3.54 -15.17
N VAL A 78 3.69 -3.35 -15.03
CA VAL A 78 2.70 -4.43 -14.86
C VAL A 78 1.73 -4.35 -16.02
N LEU A 79 1.61 -5.41 -16.81
CA LEU A 79 0.68 -5.51 -17.94
C LEU A 79 -0.53 -6.38 -17.58
N PHE A 80 -1.68 -5.97 -18.12
CA PHE A 80 -2.98 -6.60 -17.93
C PHE A 80 -3.62 -6.86 -19.30
N ALA A 81 -4.15 -8.06 -19.53
CA ALA A 81 -4.95 -8.35 -20.72
C ALA A 81 -6.42 -7.93 -20.51
N GLY A 82 -7.13 -7.57 -21.56
CA GLY A 82 -8.51 -7.07 -21.49
C GLY A 82 -8.63 -5.59 -21.10
N GLY A 83 -7.78 -5.07 -20.20
CA GLY A 83 -7.83 -3.68 -19.75
C GLY A 83 -7.17 -3.46 -18.38
N LEU A 84 -7.41 -2.31 -17.75
CA LEU A 84 -6.91 -2.00 -16.40
C LEU A 84 -7.75 -2.70 -15.32
N PRO A 85 -7.25 -2.86 -14.08
CA PRO A 85 -8.07 -3.29 -12.96
C PRO A 85 -9.32 -2.42 -12.79
N GLY A 86 -10.49 -3.07 -12.80
CA GLY A 86 -11.79 -2.41 -12.68
C GLY A 86 -12.31 -1.80 -13.99
N ASP A 87 -11.54 -1.95 -15.07
CA ASP A 87 -11.84 -1.40 -16.39
C ASP A 87 -11.30 -2.33 -17.49
N GLY A 88 -11.97 -3.48 -17.65
CA GLY A 88 -11.70 -4.43 -18.72
C GLY A 88 -10.71 -5.56 -18.41
N TRP A 89 -9.91 -5.51 -17.35
CA TRP A 89 -9.01 -6.64 -17.03
C TRP A 89 -9.78 -7.94 -16.84
N ASP A 90 -9.45 -8.95 -17.65
CA ASP A 90 -10.08 -10.27 -17.68
C ASP A 90 -9.64 -11.20 -16.53
N ARG A 91 -8.80 -10.71 -15.61
CA ARG A 91 -8.18 -11.43 -14.49
C ARG A 91 -7.17 -12.51 -14.89
N SER A 92 -6.71 -12.49 -16.14
CA SER A 92 -5.55 -13.28 -16.57
C SER A 92 -4.29 -12.92 -15.77
N PRO A 93 -3.32 -13.83 -15.63
CA PRO A 93 -2.06 -13.54 -14.94
C PRO A 93 -1.37 -12.30 -15.50
N ARG A 94 -0.92 -11.43 -14.59
CA ARG A 94 -0.22 -10.20 -14.94
C ARG A 94 1.20 -10.51 -15.42
N VAL A 95 1.73 -9.67 -16.30
CA VAL A 95 3.15 -9.73 -16.70
C VAL A 95 3.89 -8.58 -16.05
N GLU A 96 4.95 -8.89 -15.30
CA GLU A 96 5.77 -7.90 -14.60
C GLU A 96 7.18 -7.81 -15.22
N MET A 97 7.64 -6.59 -15.45
CA MET A 97 9.00 -6.29 -15.93
C MET A 97 9.62 -5.20 -15.08
N GLU A 98 10.92 -5.32 -14.80
CA GLU A 98 11.67 -4.23 -14.17
C GLU A 98 12.25 -3.35 -15.27
N GLY A 99 12.36 -2.06 -14.99
CA GLY A 99 12.87 -1.08 -15.94
C GLY A 99 13.75 -0.04 -15.29
N LYS A 100 14.56 0.60 -16.13
CA LYS A 100 15.48 1.65 -15.72
C LYS A 100 15.36 2.85 -16.65
N SER A 101 15.37 4.05 -16.08
CA SER A 101 15.45 5.31 -16.82
C SER A 101 16.90 5.68 -17.12
N ASP A 102 17.15 6.21 -18.31
CA ASP A 102 18.40 6.89 -18.69
C ASP A 102 18.24 8.42 -18.74
N GLY A 103 17.09 8.94 -18.30
CA GLY A 103 16.72 10.36 -18.36
C GLY A 103 15.90 10.74 -19.59
N ALA A 104 16.01 9.99 -20.69
CA ALA A 104 15.23 10.22 -21.91
C ALA A 104 14.07 9.22 -22.04
N LYS A 105 14.30 7.96 -21.65
CA LYS A 105 13.32 6.88 -21.75
C LYS A 105 13.43 5.91 -20.58
N VAL A 106 12.37 5.14 -20.34
CA VAL A 106 12.42 3.97 -19.44
C VAL A 106 12.42 2.71 -20.28
N SER A 107 13.46 1.90 -20.15
CA SER A 107 13.57 0.61 -20.83
C SER A 107 13.24 -0.52 -19.87
N PHE A 108 12.30 -1.39 -20.24
CA PHE A 108 11.87 -2.54 -19.44
C PHE A 108 12.37 -3.83 -20.07
N ALA A 109 13.08 -4.61 -19.26
CA ALA A 109 13.57 -5.93 -19.63
C ALA A 109 12.87 -7.00 -18.77
N PRO A 110 12.44 -8.11 -19.35
CA PRO A 110 11.85 -9.18 -18.58
C PRO A 110 12.93 -9.94 -17.82
N LYS A 111 12.52 -10.55 -16.70
CA LYS A 111 13.33 -11.55 -16.00
C LYS A 111 13.39 -12.88 -16.77
N SER A 112 12.35 -13.18 -17.55
CA SER A 112 12.24 -14.35 -18.44
C SER A 112 11.29 -14.06 -19.62
N GLY A 113 11.58 -14.64 -20.79
CA GLY A 113 10.82 -14.42 -22.03
C GLY A 113 11.36 -13.29 -22.92
N GLU A 114 10.66 -13.04 -24.03
CA GLU A 114 11.15 -12.18 -25.12
C GLU A 114 10.43 -10.83 -25.24
N ALA A 115 9.36 -10.60 -24.49
CA ALA A 115 8.69 -9.31 -24.48
C ALA A 115 9.63 -8.19 -23.99
N ARG A 116 9.58 -7.02 -24.63
CA ARG A 116 10.33 -5.82 -24.22
C ARG A 116 9.38 -4.64 -24.20
N ALA A 117 9.66 -3.65 -23.37
CA ALA A 117 8.90 -2.41 -23.43
C ALA A 117 9.77 -1.17 -23.27
N THR A 118 9.32 -0.06 -23.81
CA THR A 118 9.98 1.25 -23.68
C THR A 118 8.93 2.33 -23.51
N LEU A 119 9.10 3.15 -22.47
CA LEU A 119 8.36 4.41 -22.32
C LEU A 119 9.25 5.54 -22.83
N ALA A 120 8.85 6.18 -23.92
CA ALA A 120 9.49 7.37 -24.47
C ALA A 120 8.41 8.30 -25.02
N ASP A 121 8.60 9.61 -24.89
CA ASP A 121 7.68 10.63 -25.44
C ASP A 121 6.21 10.37 -25.07
N GLY A 122 5.96 10.00 -23.80
CA GLY A 122 4.62 9.72 -23.26
C GLY A 122 3.94 8.46 -23.81
N THR A 123 4.66 7.65 -24.61
CA THR A 123 4.14 6.43 -25.23
C THR A 123 4.86 5.22 -24.68
N LEU A 124 4.10 4.30 -24.08
CA LEU A 124 4.64 2.99 -23.70
C LEU A 124 4.46 2.05 -24.89
N THR A 125 5.56 1.60 -25.49
CA THR A 125 5.55 0.61 -26.57
C THR A 125 5.96 -0.75 -26.01
N VAL A 126 5.13 -1.77 -26.22
CA VAL A 126 5.41 -3.16 -25.84
C VAL A 126 5.58 -4.00 -27.10
N THR A 127 6.73 -4.65 -27.23
CA THR A 127 7.04 -5.54 -28.36
C THR A 127 7.10 -6.98 -27.88
N ARG A 128 6.53 -7.90 -28.66
CA ARG A 128 6.60 -9.35 -28.43
C ARG A 128 7.01 -10.02 -29.74
N PRO A 129 7.76 -11.14 -29.71
CA PRO A 129 8.09 -11.87 -30.92
C PRO A 129 6.84 -12.35 -31.65
N GLY A 130 6.85 -12.22 -32.97
CA GLY A 130 5.73 -12.69 -33.81
C GLY A 130 4.44 -11.89 -33.65
N ALA A 131 4.46 -10.72 -33.00
CA ALA A 131 3.31 -9.83 -32.87
C ALA A 131 3.69 -8.38 -33.16
N ASP A 132 2.73 -7.61 -33.65
CA ASP A 132 2.91 -6.18 -33.86
C ASP A 132 3.12 -5.44 -32.52
N PRO A 133 3.96 -4.40 -32.48
CA PRO A 133 4.13 -3.59 -31.29
C PRO A 133 2.82 -2.94 -30.84
N LEU A 134 2.55 -3.00 -29.54
CA LEU A 134 1.40 -2.36 -28.92
C LEU A 134 1.84 -1.00 -28.34
N ALA A 135 1.20 0.08 -28.80
CA ALA A 135 1.40 1.42 -28.26
C ALA A 135 0.30 1.76 -27.25
N PHE A 136 0.70 2.02 -26.01
CA PHE A 136 -0.15 2.42 -24.90
C PHE A 136 -0.04 3.93 -24.67
N ARG A 137 -1.18 4.55 -24.34
CA ARG A 137 -1.28 5.97 -23.99
C ARG A 137 -1.64 6.11 -22.52
N ARG A 138 -1.08 7.13 -21.87
CA ARG A 138 -1.40 7.43 -20.48
C ARG A 138 -2.88 7.75 -20.33
N VAL A 139 -3.47 7.28 -19.24
CA VAL A 139 -4.81 7.68 -18.79
C VAL A 139 -4.75 8.13 -17.34
N VAL A 140 -5.67 9.00 -16.96
CA VAL A 140 -5.88 9.41 -15.56
C VAL A 140 -7.34 9.12 -15.24
N ARG A 141 -7.56 8.11 -14.38
CA ARG A 141 -8.90 7.74 -13.93
C ARG A 141 -9.25 8.49 -12.66
N HIS A 142 -10.54 8.83 -12.55
CA HIS A 142 -11.14 9.41 -11.36
C HIS A 142 -12.24 8.48 -10.88
N SER A 143 -12.43 8.45 -9.56
CA SER A 143 -13.56 7.71 -9.01
C SER A 143 -14.88 8.37 -9.44
N PRO A 144 -15.91 7.60 -9.81
CA PRO A 144 -17.23 8.16 -10.07
C PRO A 144 -17.90 8.76 -8.83
N THR A 145 -17.38 8.48 -7.62
CA THR A 145 -17.83 9.07 -6.36
C THR A 145 -16.89 10.15 -5.83
N GLU A 146 -15.84 10.52 -6.58
CA GLU A 146 -14.98 11.64 -6.20
C GLU A 146 -15.78 12.96 -6.18
N GLY A 147 -15.72 13.69 -5.07
CA GLY A 147 -16.48 14.91 -4.83
C GLY A 147 -17.98 14.69 -4.62
N ALA A 148 -18.43 13.44 -4.39
CA ALA A 148 -19.84 13.16 -4.20
C ALA A 148 -20.41 13.96 -3.01
N PRO A 149 -21.46 14.77 -3.21
CA PRO A 149 -22.03 15.56 -2.14
C PRO A 149 -22.67 14.64 -1.09
N PRO A 150 -22.65 15.04 0.20
CA PRO A 150 -23.37 14.34 1.23
C PRO A 150 -24.87 14.25 0.86
N PRO A 151 -25.50 13.06 0.94
CA PRO A 151 -26.93 12.95 0.72
C PRO A 151 -27.73 13.64 1.83
N ALA A 152 -29.02 13.86 1.61
CA ALA A 152 -29.90 14.42 2.62
C ALA A 152 -29.88 13.56 3.90
N GLY A 153 -29.73 14.20 5.06
CA GLY A 153 -29.62 13.52 6.36
C GLY A 153 -28.24 12.99 6.71
N ALA A 154 -27.24 13.12 5.81
CA ALA A 154 -25.87 12.76 6.15
C ALA A 154 -25.26 13.74 7.16
N LYS A 155 -24.53 13.18 8.13
CA LYS A 155 -23.62 13.92 8.98
C LYS A 155 -22.32 14.14 8.22
N VAL A 156 -21.97 15.40 7.99
CA VAL A 156 -20.65 15.79 7.46
C VAL A 156 -19.64 15.75 8.60
N LEU A 157 -18.59 14.95 8.44
CA LEU A 157 -17.47 14.86 9.38
C LEU A 157 -16.30 15.75 8.94
N PHE A 158 -16.13 16.01 7.63
CA PHE A 158 -15.11 16.92 7.13
C PHE A 158 -15.43 17.41 5.71
N ASP A 159 -15.52 18.72 5.51
CA ASP A 159 -15.78 19.37 4.21
C ASP A 159 -14.64 20.33 3.78
N GLY A 160 -13.52 20.32 4.49
CA GLY A 160 -12.38 21.21 4.24
C GLY A 160 -12.36 22.51 5.05
N LYS A 161 -13.42 22.83 5.82
CA LYS A 161 -13.47 24.08 6.61
C LYS A 161 -12.81 23.97 7.98
N ASP A 162 -13.18 22.94 8.74
CA ASP A 162 -12.65 22.71 10.07
C ASP A 162 -12.65 21.21 10.43
N ALA A 163 -11.86 20.86 11.44
CA ALA A 163 -11.74 19.49 11.94
C ALA A 163 -12.50 19.30 13.27
N SER A 164 -13.56 20.09 13.51
CA SER A 164 -14.27 20.10 14.80
C SER A 164 -14.95 18.77 15.12
N ALA A 165 -15.29 17.95 14.13
CA ALA A 165 -15.83 16.61 14.32
C ALA A 165 -14.78 15.59 14.81
N TRP A 166 -13.51 15.98 14.88
CA TRP A 166 -12.39 15.09 15.10
C TRP A 166 -11.56 15.47 16.33
N LYS A 167 -11.08 14.46 17.07
CA LYS A 167 -10.09 14.60 18.14
C LYS A 167 -8.71 14.66 17.50
N ASP A 168 -7.91 15.65 17.90
CA ASP A 168 -6.57 15.90 17.35
C ASP A 168 -6.55 16.13 15.82
N GLY A 169 -7.67 16.60 15.27
CA GLY A 169 -7.80 16.90 13.84
C GLY A 169 -6.89 18.04 13.43
N LYS A 170 -6.07 17.81 12.40
CA LYS A 170 -5.12 18.79 11.84
C LYS A 170 -5.41 18.96 10.36
N ILE A 171 -5.58 20.21 9.94
CA ILE A 171 -5.76 20.58 8.54
C ILE A 171 -4.43 21.13 8.02
N ASP A 172 -4.01 20.71 6.83
CA ASP A 172 -2.81 21.26 6.20
C ASP A 172 -3.10 22.56 5.42
N GLU A 173 -2.07 23.15 4.85
CA GLU A 173 -2.16 24.38 4.07
C GLU A 173 -3.05 24.27 2.81
N ARG A 174 -3.38 23.05 2.38
CA ARG A 174 -4.24 22.76 1.22
C ARG A 174 -5.71 22.59 1.62
N GLY A 175 -6.02 22.61 2.92
CA GLY A 175 -7.38 22.38 3.43
C GLY A 175 -7.72 20.91 3.59
N PHE A 176 -6.75 20.00 3.64
CA PHE A 176 -7.01 18.56 3.79
C PHE A 176 -6.79 18.09 5.22
N LEU A 177 -7.63 17.17 5.69
CA LEU A 177 -7.52 16.57 7.02
C LEU A 177 -6.37 15.56 7.02
N ARG A 178 -5.38 15.75 7.88
CA ARG A 178 -4.29 14.79 8.07
C ARG A 178 -4.76 13.57 8.86
N CYS A 179 -4.21 12.40 8.56
CA CYS A 179 -4.33 11.20 9.38
C CYS A 179 -3.89 11.43 10.85
N GLY A 180 -4.13 10.45 11.72
CA GLY A 180 -3.81 10.54 13.16
C GLY A 180 -4.92 11.18 13.97
N THR A 181 -6.17 10.91 13.60
CA THR A 181 -7.33 11.58 14.17
C THR A 181 -8.51 10.61 14.31
N THR A 182 -9.37 10.87 15.29
CA THR A 182 -10.51 10.00 15.63
C THR A 182 -11.79 10.82 15.72
N SER A 183 -12.89 10.35 15.13
CA SER A 183 -14.16 11.06 15.21
C SER A 183 -14.63 11.19 16.67
N LYS A 184 -15.24 12.33 17.00
CA LYS A 184 -15.83 12.56 18.33
C LYS A 184 -17.11 11.76 18.51
N GLU A 185 -17.93 11.73 17.46
CA GLU A 185 -19.15 10.92 17.42
C GLU A 185 -18.84 9.45 17.14
N THR A 186 -19.75 8.60 17.61
CA THR A 186 -19.67 7.15 17.47
C THR A 186 -20.88 6.63 16.69
N PHE A 187 -20.68 5.58 15.90
CA PHE A 187 -21.68 5.06 14.98
C PHE A 187 -21.86 3.56 15.18
N ARG A 188 -23.10 3.08 15.11
CA ARG A 188 -23.43 1.65 15.20
C ARG A 188 -23.42 1.05 13.80
N ASP A 189 -24.48 1.29 13.05
CA ASP A 189 -24.65 0.89 11.66
C ASP A 189 -24.68 2.15 10.79
N TYR A 190 -24.11 2.09 9.59
CA TYR A 190 -24.02 3.27 8.73
C TYR A 190 -23.66 2.95 7.30
N THR A 191 -23.82 3.97 6.46
CA THR A 191 -23.08 4.14 5.20
C THR A 191 -22.10 5.30 5.37
N LEU A 192 -20.85 5.14 4.95
CA LEU A 192 -19.78 6.13 5.02
C LEU A 192 -19.24 6.40 3.61
N HIS A 193 -18.96 7.67 3.32
CA HIS A 193 -18.11 8.08 2.22
C HIS A 193 -16.89 8.82 2.78
N LEU A 194 -15.74 8.56 2.21
CA LEU A 194 -14.53 9.36 2.43
C LEU A 194 -13.65 9.33 1.20
N GLU A 195 -12.83 10.37 1.09
CA GLU A 195 -11.77 10.44 0.09
C GLU A 195 -10.41 10.53 0.77
N PHE A 196 -9.41 9.89 0.17
CA PHE A 196 -8.05 9.89 0.68
C PHE A 196 -7.02 10.13 -0.43
N LEU A 197 -5.91 10.74 -0.05
CA LEU A 197 -4.78 11.09 -0.90
C LEU A 197 -3.51 10.47 -0.33
N LEU A 198 -2.84 9.68 -1.15
CA LEU A 198 -1.60 9.02 -0.80
C LEU A 198 -0.41 9.87 -1.26
N PRO A 199 0.58 10.17 -0.40
CA PRO A 199 1.80 10.84 -0.82
C PRO A 199 2.63 9.95 -1.74
N PHE A 200 3.38 10.55 -2.65
CA PHE A 200 4.33 9.81 -3.47
C PHE A 200 5.60 9.51 -2.69
N LYS A 201 5.88 8.23 -2.49
CA LYS A 201 7.05 7.73 -1.73
C LYS A 201 7.81 6.66 -2.53
N PRO A 202 8.52 7.03 -3.62
CA PRO A 202 9.10 6.07 -4.56
C PRO A 202 10.17 5.17 -3.95
N TYR A 203 10.82 5.56 -2.84
CA TYR A 203 11.84 4.78 -2.15
C TYR A 203 11.27 3.86 -1.05
N ALA A 204 9.99 4.01 -0.69
CA ALA A 204 9.37 3.23 0.36
C ALA A 204 8.72 1.95 -0.17
N ARG A 205 8.63 0.91 0.66
CA ARG A 205 8.06 -0.40 0.31
C ARG A 205 7.21 -0.96 1.45
N GLY A 206 6.34 -1.91 1.11
CA GLY A 206 5.47 -2.59 2.06
C GLY A 206 4.70 -1.59 2.93
N GLN A 207 4.57 -1.88 4.21
CA GLN A 207 3.86 -1.05 5.19
C GLN A 207 4.52 0.32 5.46
N GLY A 208 5.68 0.63 4.87
CA GLY A 208 6.28 1.96 4.92
C GLY A 208 5.86 2.88 3.77
N ARG A 209 5.13 2.37 2.78
CA ARG A 209 4.76 3.09 1.56
C ARG A 209 3.36 3.72 1.70
N ALA A 210 3.31 4.91 2.30
CA ALA A 210 2.08 5.70 2.46
C ALA A 210 0.98 4.99 3.27
N ASN A 211 1.36 4.36 4.38
CA ASN A 211 0.45 3.59 5.22
C ASN A 211 -0.38 4.47 6.18
N SER A 212 -1.67 4.18 6.23
CA SER A 212 -2.69 4.67 7.15
C SER A 212 -3.79 3.60 7.22
N GLY A 213 -4.96 3.92 7.77
CA GLY A 213 -6.07 2.97 7.84
C GLY A 213 -7.34 3.67 8.26
N VAL A 214 -8.48 3.17 7.77
CA VAL A 214 -9.80 3.61 8.22
C VAL A 214 -10.35 2.53 9.15
N TYR A 215 -10.35 2.80 10.45
CA TYR A 215 -10.93 1.89 11.41
C TYR A 215 -12.39 2.22 11.63
N HIS A 216 -13.22 1.23 11.36
CA HIS A 216 -14.64 1.22 11.63
C HIS A 216 -14.87 0.83 13.09
N GLN A 217 -15.58 1.68 13.83
CA GLN A 217 -15.76 1.58 15.28
C GLN A 217 -14.47 1.50 16.10
N ASP A 218 -13.34 1.97 15.56
CA ASP A 218 -11.99 1.81 16.14
C ASP A 218 -11.65 0.33 16.44
N ARG A 219 -12.21 -0.58 15.64
CA ARG A 219 -12.13 -2.05 15.79
C ARG A 219 -11.66 -2.74 14.52
N TYR A 220 -12.11 -2.28 13.35
CA TYR A 220 -11.95 -2.99 12.09
C TYR A 220 -11.37 -2.09 11.00
N GLU A 221 -10.15 -2.39 10.58
CA GLU A 221 -9.41 -1.60 9.60
C GLU A 221 -9.73 -1.99 8.16
N VAL A 222 -10.20 -1.03 7.38
CA VAL A 222 -10.01 -1.01 5.93
C VAL A 222 -8.68 -0.33 5.64
N GLN A 223 -7.76 -1.07 5.05
CA GLN A 223 -6.38 -0.64 4.88
C GLN A 223 -6.28 0.54 3.90
N VAL A 224 -5.39 1.49 4.19
CA VAL A 224 -5.02 2.61 3.31
C VAL A 224 -3.50 2.57 3.09
N LEU A 225 -3.08 2.25 1.86
CA LEU A 225 -1.67 2.05 1.55
C LEU A 225 -1.40 2.37 0.07
N ASP A 226 -0.24 2.93 -0.29
CA ASP A 226 0.16 3.01 -1.70
C ASP A 226 0.49 1.61 -2.22
N SER A 227 -0.56 1.00 -2.75
CA SER A 227 -0.59 -0.35 -3.32
C SER A 227 -0.66 -0.30 -4.84
N PHE A 228 -0.38 0.85 -5.46
CA PHE A 228 -0.45 1.00 -6.91
C PHE A 228 0.47 -0.02 -7.61
N GLY A 229 -0.12 -0.87 -8.45
CA GLY A 229 0.56 -1.96 -9.15
C GLY A 229 0.88 -3.21 -8.30
N LEU A 230 0.50 -3.24 -7.02
CA LEU A 230 0.64 -4.42 -6.16
C LEU A 230 -0.49 -5.43 -6.36
N LYS A 231 -0.49 -6.55 -5.63
CA LYS A 231 -1.41 -7.68 -5.87
C LYS A 231 -2.84 -7.43 -5.36
N GLY A 232 -3.00 -6.64 -4.30
CA GLY A 232 -4.24 -6.53 -3.53
C GLY A 232 -4.30 -7.60 -2.45
N GLU A 233 -3.30 -7.67 -1.57
CA GLU A 233 -3.32 -8.57 -0.41
C GLU A 233 -4.17 -8.01 0.75
N ASN A 234 -4.44 -8.84 1.77
CA ASN A 234 -5.26 -8.44 2.93
C ASN A 234 -4.68 -7.30 3.79
N ASN A 235 -3.40 -6.97 3.61
CA ASN A 235 -2.70 -5.87 4.27
C ASN A 235 -2.31 -4.75 3.29
N GLU A 236 -2.85 -4.78 2.07
CA GLU A 236 -2.73 -3.74 1.05
C GLU A 236 -4.05 -2.96 0.93
N CYS A 237 -4.05 -1.85 0.18
CA CYS A 237 -5.16 -0.91 0.10
C CYS A 237 -6.49 -1.60 -0.22
N GLY A 238 -7.50 -1.39 0.63
CA GLY A 238 -8.83 -1.95 0.48
C GLY A 238 -8.99 -3.34 1.11
N GLY A 239 -7.90 -3.95 1.58
CA GLY A 239 -7.95 -5.12 2.41
C GLY A 239 -8.60 -4.84 3.76
N ILE A 240 -9.36 -5.80 4.27
CA ILE A 240 -9.71 -5.83 5.68
C ILE A 240 -8.52 -6.46 6.40
N TYR A 241 -7.79 -5.66 7.18
CA TYR A 241 -6.44 -6.01 7.63
C TYR A 241 -6.37 -7.39 8.32
N THR A 242 -5.59 -8.31 7.74
CA THR A 242 -5.44 -9.74 8.16
C THR A 242 -6.71 -10.59 8.13
N ILE A 243 -7.82 -10.09 7.60
CA ILE A 243 -9.11 -10.79 7.53
C ILE A 243 -9.46 -11.15 6.09
N SER A 244 -9.43 -10.18 5.17
CA SER A 244 -9.88 -10.39 3.78
C SER A 244 -9.06 -9.55 2.80
N ALA A 245 -8.52 -10.19 1.76
CA ALA A 245 -7.94 -9.49 0.62
C ALA A 245 -9.05 -8.81 -0.20
N PRO A 246 -8.83 -7.63 -0.77
CA PRO A 246 -9.79 -7.05 -1.70
C PRO A 246 -9.95 -7.96 -2.92
N LYS A 247 -11.17 -8.09 -3.44
CA LYS A 247 -11.46 -8.84 -4.68
C LYS A 247 -10.61 -8.36 -5.87
N LEU A 248 -10.18 -7.10 -5.83
CA LEU A 248 -9.35 -6.47 -6.83
C LEU A 248 -8.58 -5.29 -6.21
N ASN A 249 -7.31 -5.13 -6.57
CA ASN A 249 -6.57 -3.92 -6.23
C ASN A 249 -7.01 -2.76 -7.13
N LEU A 250 -7.66 -1.77 -6.52
CA LEU A 250 -8.16 -0.55 -7.17
C LEU A 250 -7.38 0.71 -6.80
N CYS A 251 -6.21 0.55 -6.17
CA CYS A 251 -5.39 1.69 -5.80
C CYS A 251 -4.91 2.41 -7.07
N TYR A 252 -5.33 3.66 -7.28
CA TYR A 252 -4.77 4.57 -8.26
C TYR A 252 -3.34 5.00 -7.90
N PRO A 253 -2.58 5.60 -8.84
CA PRO A 253 -1.29 6.20 -8.53
C PRO A 253 -1.36 7.19 -7.36
N PRO A 254 -0.28 7.34 -6.56
CA PRO A 254 -0.25 8.34 -5.50
C PRO A 254 -0.42 9.75 -6.08
N LEU A 255 -0.82 10.69 -5.23
CA LEU A 255 -1.23 12.05 -5.59
C LEU A 255 -2.52 12.14 -6.44
N GLN A 256 -3.28 11.05 -6.53
CA GLN A 256 -4.66 11.05 -7.00
C GLN A 256 -5.61 10.76 -5.84
N TRP A 257 -6.76 11.42 -5.83
CA TRP A 257 -7.81 11.14 -4.86
C TRP A 257 -8.44 9.78 -5.12
N GLN A 258 -8.73 9.10 -4.02
CA GLN A 258 -9.36 7.79 -4.01
C GLN A 258 -10.55 7.82 -3.08
N THR A 259 -11.58 7.05 -3.39
CA THR A 259 -12.80 7.01 -2.58
C THR A 259 -13.00 5.65 -1.93
N TYR A 260 -13.45 5.68 -0.67
CA TYR A 260 -14.12 4.54 -0.06
C TYR A 260 -15.58 4.88 0.19
N ASP A 261 -16.45 4.06 -0.38
CA ASP A 261 -17.88 4.01 -0.06
C ASP A 261 -18.13 2.71 0.71
N VAL A 262 -18.53 2.83 1.97
CA VAL A 262 -18.60 1.72 2.92
C VAL A 262 -20.01 1.56 3.45
N GLU A 263 -20.49 0.33 3.49
CA GLU A 263 -21.64 -0.06 4.30
C GLU A 263 -21.15 -0.92 5.47
N PHE A 264 -21.55 -0.56 6.69
CA PHE A 264 -21.15 -1.25 7.89
C PHE A 264 -22.35 -1.60 8.76
N THR A 265 -22.38 -2.85 9.21
CA THR A 265 -23.34 -3.37 10.20
C THR A 265 -22.56 -3.84 11.42
N ALA A 266 -22.79 -3.26 12.59
CA ALA A 266 -22.13 -3.66 13.83
C ALA A 266 -22.49 -5.10 14.22
N ALA A 267 -21.64 -5.71 15.05
CA ALA A 267 -21.95 -7.00 15.67
C ALA A 267 -23.26 -6.92 16.45
N ARG A 268 -23.97 -8.05 16.56
CA ARG A 268 -25.23 -8.17 17.31
C ARG A 268 -25.04 -9.00 18.56
N PHE A 269 -25.81 -8.66 19.58
CA PHE A 269 -25.77 -9.27 20.90
C PHE A 269 -27.19 -9.56 21.38
N ASP A 270 -27.36 -10.60 22.19
CA ASP A 270 -28.61 -10.85 22.90
C ASP A 270 -28.71 -10.04 24.21
N ALA A 271 -29.82 -10.19 24.92
CA ALA A 271 -30.07 -9.50 26.19
C ALA A 271 -29.10 -9.93 27.32
N GLN A 272 -28.42 -11.07 27.16
CA GLN A 272 -27.43 -11.60 28.09
C GLN A 272 -26.01 -11.14 27.75
N GLY A 273 -25.85 -10.33 26.69
CA GLY A 273 -24.56 -9.82 26.23
C GLY A 273 -23.74 -10.86 25.47
N GLN A 274 -24.33 -11.96 25.01
CA GLN A 274 -23.66 -12.92 24.13
C GLN A 274 -23.76 -12.46 22.68
N ARG A 275 -22.65 -12.55 21.95
CA ARG A 275 -22.60 -12.14 20.54
C ARG A 275 -23.39 -13.14 19.69
N THR A 276 -24.43 -12.66 19.01
CA THR A 276 -25.30 -13.44 18.13
C THR A 276 -24.92 -13.33 16.65
N ALA A 277 -24.26 -12.24 16.24
CA ALA A 277 -23.72 -12.10 14.88
C ALA A 277 -22.44 -11.25 14.85
N PRO A 278 -21.46 -11.54 13.95
CA PRO A 278 -20.29 -10.68 13.75
C PRO A 278 -20.69 -9.36 13.06
N ALA A 279 -19.85 -8.34 13.18
CA ALA A 279 -19.98 -7.15 12.33
C ALA A 279 -19.74 -7.55 10.87
N ARG A 280 -20.30 -6.78 9.93
CA ARG A 280 -20.19 -7.01 8.49
C ARG A 280 -19.88 -5.71 7.76
N ILE A 281 -19.06 -5.81 6.70
CA ILE A 281 -18.61 -4.65 5.94
C ILE A 281 -18.63 -4.91 4.43
N THR A 282 -19.15 -3.96 3.68
CA THR A 282 -19.06 -3.87 2.23
C THR A 282 -18.27 -2.62 1.89
N VAL A 283 -17.27 -2.74 1.00
CA VAL A 283 -16.40 -1.63 0.61
C VAL A 283 -16.34 -1.54 -0.91
N ARG A 284 -16.63 -0.36 -1.44
CA ARG A 284 -16.29 0.02 -2.80
C ARG A 284 -15.08 0.94 -2.76
N HIS A 285 -14.09 0.66 -3.60
CA HIS A 285 -12.90 1.48 -3.79
C HIS A 285 -12.95 2.05 -5.21
N ASN A 286 -13.00 3.38 -5.32
CA ASN A 286 -13.14 4.07 -6.60
C ASN A 286 -14.36 3.58 -7.40
N GLY A 287 -15.51 3.42 -6.71
CA GLY A 287 -16.77 2.92 -7.27
C GLY A 287 -16.86 1.40 -7.49
N VAL A 288 -15.75 0.66 -7.45
CA VAL A 288 -15.73 -0.79 -7.70
C VAL A 288 -15.84 -1.56 -6.38
N LEU A 289 -16.74 -2.56 -6.34
CA LEU A 289 -16.94 -3.43 -5.19
C LEU A 289 -15.71 -4.33 -4.95
N ILE A 290 -14.99 -4.09 -3.84
CA ILE A 290 -13.78 -4.83 -3.47
C ILE A 290 -13.92 -5.70 -2.22
N GLN A 291 -14.85 -5.37 -1.32
CA GLN A 291 -15.25 -6.20 -0.19
C GLN A 291 -16.78 -6.27 -0.24
N ASP A 292 -17.33 -7.46 -0.09
CA ASP A 292 -18.74 -7.72 -0.32
C ASP A 292 -19.30 -8.50 0.86
N ASP A 293 -20.01 -7.79 1.74
CA ASP A 293 -20.62 -8.30 2.95
C ASP A 293 -19.68 -9.20 3.78
N VAL A 294 -18.44 -8.74 4.01
CA VAL A 294 -17.40 -9.52 4.69
C VAL A 294 -17.68 -9.57 6.18
N ALA A 295 -17.70 -10.77 6.76
CA ALA A 295 -17.80 -10.98 8.20
C ALA A 295 -16.51 -10.55 8.93
N LEU A 296 -16.66 -9.89 10.07
CA LEU A 296 -15.56 -9.37 10.90
C LEU A 296 -15.53 -10.12 12.25
N PRO A 297 -14.89 -11.30 12.30
CA PRO A 297 -14.97 -12.19 13.46
C PRO A 297 -14.18 -11.67 14.68
N ARG A 298 -13.19 -10.82 14.44
CA ARG A 298 -12.24 -10.29 15.42
C ARG A 298 -11.87 -8.84 15.09
N THR A 299 -11.37 -8.11 16.07
CA THR A 299 -10.76 -6.79 15.85
C THR A 299 -9.47 -6.93 15.02
N THR A 300 -9.13 -5.91 14.25
CA THR A 300 -7.86 -5.84 13.52
C THR A 300 -6.73 -5.38 14.45
N THR A 301 -5.49 -5.64 14.05
CA THR A 301 -4.29 -5.20 14.77
C THR A 301 -4.32 -3.68 14.98
N SER A 302 -3.69 -3.18 16.04
CA SER A 302 -3.60 -1.73 16.33
C SER A 302 -4.91 -0.96 16.56
N SER A 303 -6.08 -1.62 16.52
CA SER A 303 -7.37 -1.07 16.95
C SER A 303 -7.30 -0.41 18.34
N GLY A 304 -7.87 0.78 18.51
CA GLY A 304 -7.98 1.43 19.82
C GLY A 304 -8.97 0.72 20.75
N ILE A 305 -9.98 0.04 20.19
CA ILE A 305 -10.94 -0.79 20.93
C ILE A 305 -10.68 -2.27 20.63
N LYS A 306 -10.18 -3.01 21.63
CA LYS A 306 -9.84 -4.43 21.49
C LYS A 306 -11.02 -5.39 21.64
N THR A 307 -12.08 -4.95 22.31
CA THR A 307 -13.27 -5.76 22.58
C THR A 307 -14.37 -5.50 21.54
N ILE A 308 -15.03 -6.58 21.11
CA ILE A 308 -16.24 -6.49 20.29
C ILE A 308 -17.41 -6.42 21.25
N THR A 309 -18.17 -5.32 21.19
CA THR A 309 -19.34 -5.06 22.04
C THR A 309 -20.48 -4.51 21.18
N ASP A 310 -21.68 -4.43 21.75
CA ASP A 310 -22.85 -3.84 21.08
C ASP A 310 -22.81 -2.30 21.02
N THR A 311 -21.77 -1.69 21.58
CA THR A 311 -21.66 -0.24 21.67
C THR A 311 -21.15 0.37 20.36
N PRO A 312 -21.74 1.48 19.91
CA PRO A 312 -21.20 2.29 18.82
C PRO A 312 -19.72 2.64 19.07
N GLY A 313 -18.97 2.82 17.99
CA GLY A 313 -17.55 3.25 18.07
C GLY A 313 -17.24 4.35 17.06
N PRO A 314 -16.12 5.08 17.25
CA PRO A 314 -15.74 6.16 16.36
C PRO A 314 -15.08 5.63 15.07
N PHE A 315 -14.85 6.52 14.12
CA PHE A 315 -13.89 6.30 13.05
C PHE A 315 -12.50 6.71 13.52
N GLN A 316 -11.47 5.92 13.23
CA GLN A 316 -10.07 6.34 13.40
C GLN A 316 -9.40 6.35 12.03
N LEU A 317 -8.73 7.46 11.71
CA LEU A 317 -7.83 7.61 10.58
C LEU A 317 -6.41 7.43 11.11
N GLN A 318 -5.81 6.27 10.90
CA GLN A 318 -4.58 5.85 11.58
C GLN A 318 -3.36 6.70 11.15
N GLU A 319 -2.53 7.14 12.08
CA GLU A 319 -1.18 7.63 11.77
C GLU A 319 -0.17 6.50 11.87
N HIS A 320 0.57 6.27 10.78
CA HIS A 320 1.62 5.25 10.71
C HIS A 320 2.93 5.83 10.16
N GLY A 321 3.28 7.05 10.59
CA GLY A 321 4.50 7.74 10.15
C GLY A 321 4.50 8.18 8.68
N ASN A 322 3.33 8.21 8.04
CA ASN A 322 3.16 8.66 6.66
C ASN A 322 2.12 9.79 6.61
N PRO A 323 2.35 10.87 5.84
CA PRO A 323 1.40 11.97 5.72
C PRO A 323 0.31 11.60 4.70
N VAL A 324 -0.68 10.83 5.13
CA VAL A 324 -1.91 10.55 4.37
C VAL A 324 -2.95 11.60 4.71
N TYR A 325 -3.70 12.04 3.70
CA TYR A 325 -4.66 13.13 3.82
C TYR A 325 -6.04 12.68 3.37
N TYR A 326 -7.07 13.31 3.91
CA TYR A 326 -8.45 12.99 3.68
C TYR A 326 -9.26 14.24 3.36
N ARG A 327 -10.33 14.06 2.58
CA ARG A 327 -11.34 15.09 2.33
C ARG A 327 -12.73 14.44 2.18
N ASN A 328 -13.75 15.29 2.12
CA ASN A 328 -15.14 14.90 1.83
C ASN A 328 -15.59 13.66 2.60
N ILE A 329 -15.69 13.80 3.93
CA ILE A 329 -16.06 12.69 4.80
C ILE A 329 -17.48 12.94 5.30
N TRP A 330 -18.40 12.02 4.99
CA TRP A 330 -19.76 12.07 5.47
C TRP A 330 -20.33 10.68 5.75
N VAL A 331 -21.27 10.61 6.69
CA VAL A 331 -21.85 9.36 7.17
C VAL A 331 -23.37 9.48 7.31
N VAL A 332 -24.08 8.45 6.89
CA VAL A 332 -25.52 8.27 7.12
C VAL A 332 -25.67 7.15 8.14
N ALA A 333 -26.04 7.48 9.37
CA ALA A 333 -26.36 6.49 10.39
C ALA A 333 -27.64 5.72 10.02
N LYS A 334 -27.67 4.42 10.31
CA LYS A 334 -28.81 3.53 10.09
C LYS A 334 -29.46 3.15 11.42
#